data_AF-A0A831XVS9-F1
#
_entry.id   AF-A0A831XVS9-F1
#
_cell.length_a   1.000
_cell.length_b   1.000
_cell.length_c   1.000
_cell.angle_alpha   90.00
_cell.angle_beta   90.00
_cell.angle_gamma   90.00
#
_symmetry.space_group_name_H-M   'P 1'
#
loop_
_entity.id
_entity.type
_entity.pdbx_description
1 polymer ?
#
loop_
_entity_poly.entity_id
_entity_poly.type
_entity_poly.pdbx_seq_one_letter_code
_entity_poly.pdbx_strand_id
1 'polypeptide(L)'
;MPIEVHGIDHVSLLVADAREARDFYVEVLGLVERPRPALGFPGAWLALGGGQMLHLLELPDPDPVEGRPAHGGRDRHVALRVTSTAPFAERLAAKGL
;
A
#
# COMPACT_ATOMS: atom_id res chain seq x y z
N MET A 1 1.34 8.96 -26.11
CA MET A 1 2.64 8.74 -25.42
C MET A 1 2.66 7.30 -24.91
N PRO A 2 3.83 6.65 -24.80
CA PRO A 2 3.91 5.34 -24.17
C PRO A 2 3.37 5.41 -22.75
N ILE A 3 2.63 4.38 -22.36
CA ILE A 3 2.09 4.23 -21.01
C ILE A 3 3.19 3.62 -20.16
N GLU A 4 3.67 4.36 -19.15
CA GLU A 4 4.86 4.02 -18.37
C GLU A 4 4.53 3.87 -16.87
N VAL A 5 5.15 2.86 -16.26
CA VAL A 5 5.18 2.67 -14.81
C VAL A 5 6.49 3.25 -14.28
N HIS A 6 6.39 4.23 -13.38
CA HIS A 6 7.53 4.99 -12.86
C HIS A 6 8.22 4.33 -11.67
N GLY A 7 7.57 3.35 -11.05
CA GLY A 7 8.11 2.60 -9.92
C GLY A 7 7.04 2.29 -8.88
N ILE A 8 7.47 1.90 -7.68
CA ILE A 8 6.59 1.72 -6.53
C ILE A 8 6.15 3.11 -6.04
N ASP A 9 4.86 3.28 -5.84
CA ASP A 9 4.32 4.42 -5.12
C ASP A 9 4.40 4.17 -3.61
N HIS A 10 3.79 3.08 -3.17
CA HIS A 10 3.85 2.63 -1.79
C HIS A 10 3.72 1.11 -1.67
N VAL A 11 4.20 0.59 -0.55
CA VAL A 11 3.97 -0.79 -0.09
C VAL A 11 3.12 -0.72 1.16
N SER A 12 2.13 -1.58 1.27
CA SER A 12 1.24 -1.63 2.42
C SER A 12 1.44 -2.92 3.23
N LEU A 13 1.40 -2.79 4.56
CA LEU A 13 1.49 -3.89 5.52
C LEU A 13 0.30 -3.86 6.46
N LEU A 14 -0.30 -5.03 6.68
CA LEU A 14 -1.24 -5.23 7.77
C LEU A 14 -0.47 -5.41 9.07
N VAL A 15 -0.93 -4.76 10.13
CA VAL A 15 -0.33 -4.79 11.46
C VAL A 15 -1.42 -5.01 12.50
N ALA A 16 -1.08 -5.75 13.55
CA ALA A 16 -2.02 -6.03 14.64
C ALA A 16 -2.31 -4.79 15.49
N ASP A 17 -1.32 -3.90 15.64
CA ASP A 17 -1.42 -2.61 16.32
C ASP A 17 -0.61 -1.57 15.52
N ALA A 18 -1.28 -0.52 15.04
CA ALA A 18 -0.67 0.54 14.24
C ALA A 18 0.32 1.38 15.03
N ARG A 19 0.07 1.61 16.31
CA ARG A 19 0.91 2.46 17.15
C ARG A 19 2.22 1.74 17.46
N GLU A 20 2.15 0.48 17.88
CA GLU A 20 3.34 -0.34 18.16
C GLU A 20 4.22 -0.48 16.92
N ALA A 21 3.61 -0.79 15.76
CA ALA A 21 4.35 -0.90 14.52
C ALA A 21 4.97 0.45 14.11
N ARG A 22 4.22 1.56 14.21
CA ARG A 22 4.73 2.90 13.95
C ARG A 22 5.94 3.22 14.84
N ASP A 23 5.86 2.94 16.13
CA ASP A 23 6.94 3.21 17.08
C ASP A 23 8.19 2.40 16.73
N PHE A 24 8.04 1.15 16.31
CA PHE A 24 9.17 0.38 15.78
C PHE A 24 9.81 1.05 14.56
N TYR A 25 9.03 1.37 13.51
CA TYR A 25 9.60 1.93 12.29
C TYR A 25 10.17 3.34 12.48
N VAL A 26 9.55 4.17 13.32
CA VAL A 26 10.00 5.55 13.53
C VAL A 26 11.12 5.60 14.56
N GLU A 27 10.92 5.04 15.76
CA GLU A 27 11.85 5.23 16.87
C GLU A 27 13.04 4.26 16.80
N VAL A 28 12.86 3.03 16.26
CA VAL A 28 13.95 2.06 16.14
C VAL A 28 14.66 2.18 14.80
N LEU A 29 13.91 2.29 13.69
CA LEU A 29 14.49 2.32 12.34
C LEU A 29 14.70 3.75 11.79
N GLY A 30 14.16 4.78 12.45
CA GLY A 30 14.39 6.18 12.07
C GLY A 30 13.59 6.64 10.85
N LEU A 31 12.50 5.95 10.48
CA LEU A 31 11.67 6.39 9.36
C LEU A 31 10.90 7.67 9.72
N VAL A 32 10.66 8.50 8.71
CA VAL A 32 9.90 9.75 8.88
C VAL A 32 8.42 9.49 8.61
N GLU A 33 7.60 9.68 9.63
CA GLU A 33 6.14 9.69 9.49
C GLU A 33 5.66 10.90 8.68
N ARG A 34 4.68 10.68 7.82
CA ARG A 34 4.07 11.69 6.94
C ARG A 34 2.57 11.78 7.18
N PRO A 35 1.95 12.93 6.87
CA PRO A 35 0.51 13.08 7.01
C PRO A 35 -0.24 12.02 6.22
N ARG A 36 -1.28 11.46 6.85
CA ARG A 36 -2.13 10.44 6.26
C ARG A 36 -3.59 10.91 6.29
N PRO A 37 -4.36 10.73 5.20
CA PRO A 37 -5.79 10.98 5.23
C PRO A 37 -6.51 10.14 6.29
N ALA A 38 -7.64 10.64 6.79
CA ALA A 38 -8.53 9.84 7.63
C ALA A 38 -9.23 8.78 6.75
N LEU A 39 -8.84 7.51 6.93
CA LEU A 39 -9.33 6.39 6.11
C LEU A 39 -10.31 5.46 6.86
N GLY A 40 -10.69 5.80 8.10
CA GLY A 40 -11.65 5.03 8.90
C GLY A 40 -11.09 3.82 9.64
N PHE A 41 -9.75 3.70 9.71
CA PHE A 41 -9.03 2.68 10.49
C PHE A 41 -7.66 3.20 10.94
N PRO A 42 -7.08 2.69 12.04
CA PRO A 42 -5.77 3.13 12.50
C PRO A 42 -4.65 2.74 11.52
N GLY A 43 -3.57 3.51 11.53
CA GLY A 43 -2.44 3.26 10.65
C GLY A 43 -1.54 4.47 10.49
N ALA A 44 -0.38 4.24 9.89
CA ALA A 44 0.63 5.27 9.66
C ALA A 44 1.08 5.28 8.20
N TRP A 45 1.76 6.35 7.81
CA TRP A 45 2.29 6.54 6.47
C TRP A 45 3.74 7.02 6.60
N LEU A 46 4.69 6.16 6.25
CA LEU A 46 6.11 6.34 6.58
C LEU A 46 6.93 6.49 5.30
N ALA A 47 7.84 7.46 5.27
CA ALA A 47 8.67 7.71 4.10
C ALA A 47 9.72 6.61 3.91
N LEU A 48 9.74 6.05 2.72
CA LEU A 48 10.86 5.28 2.18
C LEU A 48 11.65 6.20 1.23
N GLY A 49 12.93 5.94 1.06
CA GLY A 49 13.78 6.72 0.14
C GLY A 49 13.20 6.80 -1.28
N GLY A 50 13.59 7.83 -2.04
CA GLY A 50 13.13 7.98 -3.43
C GLY A 50 11.65 8.36 -3.59
N GLY A 51 11.02 8.88 -2.52
CA GLY A 51 9.61 9.30 -2.54
C GLY A 51 8.62 8.13 -2.53
N GLN A 52 9.07 6.95 -2.14
CA GLN A 52 8.23 5.77 -1.92
C GLN A 52 7.70 5.77 -0.48
N MET A 53 6.63 5.04 -0.20
CA MET A 53 6.01 5.07 1.12
C MET A 53 5.72 3.67 1.66
N LEU A 54 5.81 3.52 2.97
CA LEU A 54 5.30 2.37 3.71
C LEU A 54 3.98 2.76 4.38
N HIS A 55 2.92 2.03 4.04
CA HIS A 55 1.57 2.25 4.56
C HIS A 55 1.24 1.16 5.57
N LEU A 56 1.10 1.51 6.86
CA LEU A 56 0.69 0.57 7.90
C LEU A 56 -0.83 0.58 8.03
N LEU A 57 -1.45 -0.59 8.08
CA LEU A 57 -2.91 -0.74 8.15
C LEU A 57 -3.25 -1.63 9.34
N GLU A 58 -3.90 -1.06 10.35
CA GLU A 58 -4.53 -1.85 11.40
C GLU A 58 -5.95 -2.19 10.95
N LEU A 59 -6.06 -3.34 10.32
CA LEU A 59 -7.31 -3.93 9.85
C LEU A 59 -7.31 -5.40 10.25
N PRO A 60 -8.49 -6.02 10.42
CA PRO A 60 -8.57 -7.47 10.60
C PRO A 60 -7.77 -8.16 9.50
N ASP A 61 -6.74 -8.91 9.90
CA ASP A 61 -5.80 -9.56 9.01
C ASP A 61 -6.50 -10.67 8.23
N PRO A 62 -6.66 -10.55 6.89
CA PRO A 62 -7.19 -11.60 6.07
C PRO A 62 -6.05 -12.33 5.33
N ASP A 63 -4.85 -12.42 5.90
CA ASP A 63 -3.82 -13.35 5.43
C ASP A 63 -3.83 -14.67 6.24
N PRO A 64 -4.90 -15.47 6.16
CA PRO A 64 -4.86 -16.80 6.72
C PRO A 64 -3.83 -17.60 5.93
N VAL A 65 -3.04 -18.39 6.65
CA VAL A 65 -2.11 -19.37 6.07
C VAL A 65 -2.83 -20.42 5.20
N GLU A 66 -4.16 -20.51 5.29
CA GLU A 66 -5.03 -21.39 4.54
C GLU A 66 -6.29 -20.67 4.02
N GLY A 67 -6.82 -21.02 2.85
CA GLY A 67 -8.12 -20.51 2.39
C GLY A 67 -8.15 -19.07 1.86
N ARG A 68 -7.07 -18.60 1.22
CA ARG A 68 -6.98 -17.24 0.66
C ARG A 68 -8.01 -17.00 -0.47
N PRO A 69 -8.72 -15.84 -0.50
CA PRO A 69 -9.60 -15.49 -1.61
C PRO A 69 -8.82 -15.20 -2.90
N ALA A 70 -9.47 -15.35 -4.07
CA ALA A 70 -8.82 -15.21 -5.38
C ALA A 70 -8.31 -13.79 -5.69
N HIS A 71 -8.72 -12.76 -4.94
CA HIS A 71 -8.28 -11.38 -5.14
C HIS A 71 -8.03 -10.63 -3.80
N GLY A 72 -6.91 -9.90 -3.73
CA GLY A 72 -6.38 -9.26 -2.51
C GLY A 72 -6.99 -7.89 -2.14
N GLY A 73 -8.31 -7.74 -2.25
CA GLY A 73 -9.00 -6.43 -2.10
C GLY A 73 -8.94 -5.78 -0.72
N ARG A 74 -8.35 -6.45 0.28
CA ARG A 74 -8.04 -5.95 1.63
C ARG A 74 -6.75 -6.61 2.15
N ASP A 75 -5.78 -6.77 1.26
CA ASP A 75 -4.52 -7.47 1.52
C ASP A 75 -3.34 -6.48 1.38
N ARG A 76 -2.19 -6.85 1.95
CA ARG A 76 -0.90 -6.21 1.68
C ARG A 76 -0.71 -6.09 0.17
N HIS A 77 -0.26 -4.93 -0.27
CA HIS A 77 -0.14 -4.66 -1.70
C HIS A 77 1.01 -3.74 -2.00
N VAL A 78 1.37 -3.73 -3.28
CA VAL A 78 2.28 -2.77 -3.87
C VAL A 78 1.46 -1.92 -4.82
N ALA A 79 1.45 -0.61 -4.60
CA ALA A 79 0.90 0.34 -5.55
C ALA A 79 2.00 0.81 -6.50
N LEU A 80 1.67 0.92 -7.78
CA LEU A 80 2.58 1.36 -8.82
C LEU A 80 2.27 2.80 -9.23
N ARG A 81 3.32 3.63 -9.32
CA ARG A 81 3.20 5.03 -9.72
C ARG A 81 3.10 5.12 -11.24
N VAL A 82 2.07 5.82 -11.72
CA VAL A 82 1.82 6.08 -13.14
C VAL A 82 1.36 7.53 -13.32
N THR A 83 1.60 8.11 -14.50
CA THR A 83 1.11 9.47 -14.80
C THR A 83 -0.41 9.50 -15.03
N SER A 84 -0.99 8.39 -15.50
CA SER A 84 -2.43 8.26 -15.73
C SER A 84 -2.84 6.79 -15.66
N THR A 85 -4.00 6.54 -15.04
CA THR A 85 -4.61 5.20 -14.95
C THR A 85 -5.53 4.89 -16.14
N ALA A 86 -6.04 5.90 -16.84
CA ALA A 86 -7.03 5.72 -17.91
C ALA A 86 -6.59 4.73 -19.01
N PRO A 87 -5.35 4.80 -19.53
CA PRO A 87 -4.93 3.87 -20.58
C PRO A 87 -4.77 2.43 -20.10
N PHE A 88 -4.52 2.20 -18.81
CA PHE A 88 -4.50 0.85 -18.23
C PHE A 88 -5.90 0.29 -18.08
N ALA A 89 -6.88 1.12 -17.70
CA ALA A 89 -8.29 0.73 -17.63
C ALA A 89 -8.83 0.30 -19.00
N GLU A 90 -8.50 1.02 -20.07
CA GLU A 90 -8.85 0.63 -21.44
C GLU A 90 -8.26 -0.73 -21.83
N ARG A 91 -6.99 -0.98 -21.47
CA ARG A 91 -6.33 -2.27 -21.72
C ARG A 91 -6.98 -3.41 -20.94
N LEU A 92 -7.36 -3.18 -19.69
CA LEU A 92 -8.05 -4.14 -18.85
C LEU A 92 -9.38 -4.55 -19.51
N ALA A 93 -10.19 -3.57 -19.89
CA ALA A 93 -11.47 -3.78 -20.58
C ALA A 93 -11.29 -4.53 -21.92
N ALA A 94 -10.29 -4.13 -22.73
CA ALA A 94 -10.01 -4.80 -24.01
C ALA A 94 -9.54 -6.26 -23.85
N LYS A 95 -9.07 -6.65 -22.66
CA LYS A 95 -8.69 -8.02 -22.32
C LYS A 95 -9.79 -8.81 -21.60
N GLY A 96 -10.90 -8.16 -21.25
CA GLY A 96 -11.97 -8.78 -20.46
C GLY A 96 -11.52 -9.15 -19.04
N LEU A 97 -10.58 -8.39 -18.48
CA LEU A 97 -10.13 -8.50 -17.09
C LEU A 97 -10.85 -7.51 -16.19
#